data_AF-A0A8T1X4A6-F1
#
_entry.id   AF-A0A8T1X4A6-F1
#
_cell.length_a   1.000
_cell.length_b   1.000
_cell.length_c   1.000
_cell.angle_alpha   90.00
_cell.angle_beta   90.00
_cell.angle_gamma   90.00
#
_symmetry.space_group_name_H-M   'P 1'
#
loop_
_entity.id
_entity.type
_entity.pdbx_description
1 polymer ?
#
loop_
_entity_poly.entity_id
_entity_poly.type
_entity_poly.pdbx_seq_one_letter_code
_entity_poly.pdbx_strand_id
1 'polypeptide(L)'
;MANRNAQELAENVLSLYDVSSNRDATIAKYYQPDAVFTDPIVSVRGVDNIQAQFRVLSKFIKSSKATLVRGSMAGATVLTIDSSMVYRLRPFPSFMKIVLRVFSVLELKNGRIASHTDHYDFYSVLANVPFVAFFYAQFRPMFGAASSAVIKRLVPPQHPAISAKTAAGETAATSNGSGVATAVES
;
A
#
# COMPACT_ATOMS: atom_id res chain seq x y z
N MET A 1 7.08 40.11 5.17
CA MET A 1 7.30 39.37 6.44
C MET A 1 6.50 38.06 6.53
N ALA A 2 5.29 37.95 5.97
CA ALA A 2 4.48 36.72 6.02
C ALA A 2 5.15 35.45 5.42
N ASN A 3 5.95 35.59 4.36
CA ASN A 3 6.59 34.45 3.69
C ASN A 3 7.63 33.71 4.54
N ARG A 4 8.32 34.40 5.47
CA ARG A 4 9.29 33.76 6.38
C ARG A 4 8.61 32.84 7.38
N ASN A 5 7.47 33.24 7.93
CA ASN A 5 6.70 32.43 8.88
C ASN A 5 6.09 31.18 8.21
N ALA A 6 5.66 31.31 6.95
CA ALA A 6 5.12 30.20 6.17
C ALA A 6 6.15 29.10 5.94
N GLN A 7 7.36 29.50 5.53
CA GLN A 7 8.43 28.58 5.22
C GLN A 7 8.99 27.92 6.48
N GLU A 8 9.17 28.67 7.56
CA GLU A 8 9.57 28.13 8.86
C GLU A 8 8.53 27.12 9.40
N LEU A 9 7.23 27.44 9.29
CA LEU A 9 6.18 26.49 9.67
C LEU A 9 6.22 25.23 8.80
N ALA A 10 6.40 25.38 7.49
CA ALA A 10 6.49 24.26 6.57
C ALA A 10 7.68 23.34 6.88
N GLU A 11 8.85 23.90 7.17
CA GLU A 11 10.05 23.14 7.55
C GLU A 11 9.86 22.42 8.89
N ASN A 12 9.25 23.08 9.88
CA ASN A 12 8.91 22.45 11.15
C ASN A 12 7.92 21.30 10.97
N VAL A 13 6.87 21.47 10.15
CA VAL A 13 5.91 20.41 9.84
C VAL A 13 6.61 19.26 9.10
N LEU A 14 7.49 19.55 8.15
CA LEU A 14 8.24 18.51 7.43
C LEU A 14 9.18 17.72 8.33
N SER A 15 9.68 18.33 9.40
CA SER A 15 10.50 17.62 10.39
C SER A 15 9.73 16.47 11.05
N LEU A 16 8.38 16.47 11.04
CA LEU A 16 7.57 15.38 11.58
C LEU A 16 7.82 14.04 10.90
N TYR A 17 8.21 14.09 9.62
CA TYR A 17 8.52 12.91 8.81
C TYR A 17 9.99 12.49 8.92
N ASP A 18 10.82 13.26 9.63
CA ASP A 18 12.18 12.88 9.97
C ASP A 18 12.22 12.10 11.29
N VAL A 19 12.60 10.82 11.23
CA VAL A 19 12.69 9.94 12.40
C VAL A 19 13.74 10.40 13.44
N SER A 20 14.65 11.29 13.07
CA SER A 20 15.65 11.87 13.96
C SER A 20 15.18 13.11 14.73
N SER A 21 14.02 13.68 14.37
CA SER A 21 13.52 14.91 14.96
C SER A 21 12.71 14.69 16.25
N ASN A 22 12.59 15.75 17.05
CA ASN A 22 11.68 15.77 18.19
C ASN A 22 10.25 16.12 17.75
N ARG A 23 9.56 15.09 17.23
CA ARG A 23 8.21 15.17 16.65
C ARG A 23 7.17 15.62 17.66
N ASP A 24 7.25 15.10 18.88
CA ASP A 24 6.27 15.40 19.93
C ASP A 24 6.29 16.86 20.34
N ALA A 25 7.47 17.44 20.51
CA ALA A 25 7.63 18.86 20.82
C ALA A 25 7.10 19.76 19.69
N THR A 26 7.32 19.36 18.44
CA THR A 26 6.81 20.08 17.26
C THR A 26 5.29 20.07 17.23
N ILE A 27 4.67 18.89 17.43
CA ILE A 27 3.21 18.77 17.46
C ILE A 27 2.63 19.57 18.62
N ALA A 28 3.19 19.46 19.83
CA ALA A 28 2.74 20.20 20.99
C ALA A 28 2.82 21.73 20.83
N LYS A 29 3.81 22.22 20.07
CA LYS A 29 4.00 23.66 19.81
C LYS A 29 3.02 24.19 18.76
N TYR A 30 2.81 23.47 17.66
CA TYR A 30 2.15 24.01 16.47
C TYR A 30 0.71 23.52 16.26
N TYR A 31 0.26 22.45 16.91
CA TYR A 31 -1.07 21.88 16.70
C TYR A 31 -2.07 22.35 17.77
N GLN A 32 -3.34 22.42 17.38
CA GLN A 32 -4.46 22.57 18.30
C GLN A 32 -4.70 21.25 19.06
N PRO A 33 -5.19 21.28 20.32
CA PRO A 33 -5.44 20.07 21.10
C PRO A 33 -6.34 19.04 20.42
N ASP A 34 -7.33 19.51 19.66
CA ASP A 34 -8.32 18.72 18.93
C ASP A 34 -8.02 18.56 17.44
N ALA A 35 -6.79 18.89 17.01
CA ALA A 35 -6.38 18.87 15.63
C ALA A 35 -6.60 17.51 14.97
N VAL A 36 -6.85 17.51 13.66
CA VAL A 36 -7.05 16.30 12.87
C VAL A 36 -5.88 16.13 11.92
N PHE A 37 -5.33 14.92 11.87
CA PHE A 37 -4.39 14.49 10.84
C PHE A 37 -5.07 13.44 9.96
N THR A 38 -4.97 13.62 8.65
CA THR A 38 -5.54 12.70 7.66
C THR A 38 -4.55 12.45 6.56
N ASP A 39 -4.35 11.19 6.21
CA ASP A 39 -3.64 10.79 5.00
C ASP A 39 -4.46 9.70 4.27
N PRO A 40 -4.02 9.19 3.11
CA PRO A 40 -4.74 8.16 2.36
C PRO A 40 -4.94 6.83 3.11
N ILE A 41 -4.24 6.60 4.23
CA ILE A 41 -4.23 5.33 4.96
C ILE A 41 -4.96 5.47 6.30
N VAL A 42 -4.83 6.61 6.98
CA VAL A 42 -5.30 6.83 8.35
C VAL A 42 -5.92 8.21 8.51
N SER A 43 -6.83 8.32 9.48
CA SER A 43 -7.26 9.60 10.01
C SER A 43 -7.28 9.52 11.53
N VAL A 44 -6.63 10.47 12.20
CA VAL A 44 -6.53 10.53 13.65
C VAL A 44 -6.88 11.92 14.16
N ARG A 45 -7.45 12.00 15.35
CA ARG A 45 -7.87 13.25 15.99
C ARG A 45 -7.22 13.37 17.36
N GLY A 46 -6.79 14.58 17.69
CA GLY A 46 -6.17 14.94 18.96
C GLY A 46 -4.65 14.80 18.94
N VAL A 47 -3.97 15.71 19.61
CA VAL A 47 -2.50 15.79 19.64
C VAL A 47 -1.84 14.48 20.08
N ASP A 48 -2.39 13.81 21.09
CA ASP A 48 -1.83 12.56 21.60
C ASP A 48 -1.82 11.45 20.54
N ASN A 49 -2.91 11.34 19.76
CA ASN A 49 -3.04 10.36 18.69
C ASN A 49 -2.15 10.72 17.49
N ILE A 50 -2.02 12.02 17.17
CA ILE A 50 -1.12 12.50 16.12
C ILE A 50 0.33 12.19 16.50
N GLN A 51 0.74 12.46 17.74
CA GLN A 51 2.07 12.10 18.25
C GLN A 51 2.31 10.59 18.15
N ALA A 52 1.35 9.78 18.59
CA ALA A 52 1.45 8.33 18.50
C ALA A 52 1.64 7.86 17.05
N GLN A 53 0.86 8.39 16.11
CA GLN A 53 0.97 8.08 14.68
C GLN A 53 2.38 8.37 14.17
N PHE A 54 2.91 9.57 14.46
CA PHE A 54 4.24 9.92 13.99
C PHE A 54 5.36 9.11 14.67
N ARG A 55 5.22 8.75 15.96
CA ARG A 55 6.18 7.86 16.67
C ARG A 55 6.30 6.48 16.03
N VAL A 56 5.21 5.95 15.46
CA VAL A 56 5.23 4.61 14.83
C VAL A 56 6.19 4.57 13.62
N LEU A 57 6.41 5.67 12.90
CA LEU A 57 7.32 5.70 11.75
C LEU A 57 8.73 5.19 12.10
N SER A 58 9.27 5.53 13.28
CA SER A 58 10.62 5.10 13.66
C SER A 58 10.76 3.60 13.96
N LYS A 59 9.65 2.87 14.06
CA LYS A 59 9.67 1.40 14.18
C LYS A 59 10.00 0.73 12.85
N PHE A 60 9.53 1.30 11.74
CA PHE A 60 9.65 0.71 10.41
C PHE A 60 10.71 1.41 9.54
N ILE A 61 11.06 2.66 9.86
CA ILE A 61 11.94 3.50 9.06
C ILE A 61 13.29 3.63 9.76
N LYS A 62 14.36 3.18 9.09
CA LYS A 62 15.74 3.29 9.54
C LYS A 62 16.24 4.72 9.50
N SER A 63 15.97 5.41 8.41
CA SER A 63 16.26 6.83 8.22
C SER A 63 15.32 7.42 7.20
N SER A 64 15.11 8.72 7.31
CA SER A 64 14.19 9.50 6.49
C SER A 64 14.80 10.85 6.17
N LYS A 65 14.43 11.42 5.03
CA LYS A 65 14.74 12.80 4.70
C LYS A 65 13.52 13.42 4.03
N ALA A 66 12.94 14.45 4.66
CA ALA A 66 11.94 15.28 4.04
C ALA A 66 12.62 16.47 3.37
N THR A 67 12.21 16.83 2.16
CA THR A 67 12.71 17.99 1.43
C THR A 67 11.53 18.85 1.00
N LEU A 68 11.51 20.09 1.45
CA LEU A 68 10.57 21.10 1.00
C LEU A 68 10.87 21.43 -0.46
N VAL A 69 9.90 21.24 -1.35
CA VAL A 69 10.01 21.72 -2.73
C VAL A 69 9.31 23.07 -2.87
N ARG A 70 8.14 23.22 -2.26
CA ARG A 70 7.43 24.49 -2.23
C ARG A 70 6.55 24.57 -0.99
N GLY A 71 6.57 25.70 -0.30
CA GLY A 71 5.59 26.06 0.72
C GLY A 71 4.86 27.31 0.28
N SER A 72 3.54 27.37 0.44
CA SER A 72 2.76 28.55 0.10
C SER A 72 1.58 28.74 1.04
N MET A 73 1.41 29.96 1.53
CA MET A 73 0.24 30.35 2.31
C MET A 73 -0.84 30.94 1.40
N ALA A 74 -2.03 30.39 1.47
CA ALA A 74 -3.24 31.03 0.98
C ALA A 74 -3.86 31.84 2.14
N GLY A 75 -3.70 33.17 2.06
CA GLY A 75 -4.11 34.08 3.13
C GLY A 75 -3.30 33.85 4.42
N ALA A 76 -4.00 33.83 5.56
CA ALA A 76 -3.40 33.59 6.88
C ALA A 76 -3.79 32.22 7.48
N THR A 77 -4.60 31.43 6.78
CA THR A 77 -5.31 30.30 7.36
C THR A 77 -5.02 28.97 6.68
N VAL A 78 -4.45 28.94 5.47
CA VAL A 78 -4.15 27.67 4.79
C VAL A 78 -2.70 27.67 4.32
N LEU A 79 -1.91 26.72 4.80
CA LEU A 79 -0.56 26.43 4.34
C LEU A 79 -0.61 25.20 3.43
N THR A 80 -0.10 25.34 2.22
CA THR A 80 0.12 24.22 1.30
C THR A 80 1.60 23.92 1.22
N ILE A 81 1.96 22.64 1.29
CA ILE A 81 3.34 22.17 1.27
C ILE A 81 3.43 21.10 0.19
N ASP A 82 4.29 21.34 -0.79
CA ASP A 82 4.71 20.34 -1.74
C ASP A 82 6.10 19.83 -1.35
N SER A 83 6.20 18.54 -1.05
CA SER A 83 7.39 17.94 -0.44
C SER A 83 7.78 16.62 -1.07
N SER A 84 9.04 16.28 -0.94
CA SER A 84 9.58 14.97 -1.34
C SER A 84 10.15 14.30 -0.11
N MET A 85 9.65 13.11 0.19
CA MET A 85 10.06 12.30 1.33
C MET A 85 10.86 11.10 0.83
N VAL A 86 12.01 10.85 1.43
CA VAL A 86 12.85 9.69 1.13
C VAL A 86 12.94 8.84 2.38
N TYR A 87 12.40 7.63 2.33
CA TYR A 87 12.42 6.67 3.44
C TYR A 87 13.34 5.50 3.16
N ARG A 88 14.07 5.04 4.17
CA ARG A 88 14.78 3.76 4.17
C ARG A 88 14.16 2.87 5.21
N LEU A 89 13.68 1.70 4.80
CA LEU A 89 12.95 0.78 5.69
C LEU A 89 13.90 -0.14 6.46
N ARG A 90 13.47 -0.62 7.63
CA ARG A 90 14.06 -1.77 8.34
C ARG A 90 13.26 -3.03 7.98
N PRO A 91 13.89 -4.21 7.84
CA PRO A 91 15.32 -4.51 7.92
C PRO A 91 16.07 -4.37 6.59
N PHE A 92 15.48 -3.72 5.58
CA PHE A 92 16.00 -3.75 4.22
C PHE A 92 17.36 -3.03 4.05
N PRO A 93 18.24 -3.52 3.15
CA PRO A 93 19.48 -2.85 2.75
C PRO A 93 19.32 -1.36 2.38
N SER A 94 20.34 -0.55 2.68
CA SER A 94 20.32 0.92 2.57
C SER A 94 20.17 1.49 1.15
N PHE A 95 20.44 0.69 0.12
CA PHE A 95 20.21 1.07 -1.28
C PHE A 95 18.73 1.05 -1.65
N MET A 96 17.90 0.29 -0.91
CA MET A 96 16.46 0.30 -1.08
C MET A 96 15.88 1.51 -0.35
N LYS A 97 15.46 2.50 -1.14
CA LYS A 97 14.81 3.70 -0.67
C LYS A 97 13.43 3.82 -1.32
N ILE A 98 12.49 4.32 -0.54
CA ILE A 98 11.18 4.73 -1.01
C ILE A 98 11.26 6.24 -1.20
N VAL A 99 10.88 6.71 -2.38
CA VAL A 99 10.72 8.13 -2.65
C VAL A 99 9.23 8.38 -2.82
N LEU A 100 8.70 9.31 -2.03
CA LEU A 100 7.31 9.67 -2.03
C LEU A 100 7.16 11.19 -2.24
N ARG A 101 6.30 11.58 -3.16
CA ARG A 101 5.87 12.97 -3.34
C ARG A 101 4.61 13.18 -2.50
N VAL A 102 4.64 14.13 -1.58
CA VAL A 102 3.49 14.43 -0.71
C VAL A 102 3.12 15.89 -0.88
N PHE A 103 1.84 16.12 -1.14
CA PHE A 103 1.22 17.43 -1.09
C PHE A 103 0.38 17.54 0.17
N SER A 104 0.82 18.35 1.12
CA SER A 104 0.15 18.55 2.40
C SER A 104 -0.64 19.86 2.40
N VAL A 105 -1.84 19.83 2.95
CA VAL A 105 -2.69 20.99 3.21
C VAL A 105 -2.88 21.12 4.71
N LEU A 106 -2.50 22.26 5.25
CA LEU A 106 -2.64 22.56 6.66
C LEU A 106 -3.56 23.74 6.86
N GLU A 107 -4.61 23.55 7.63
CA GLU A 107 -5.52 24.61 8.02
C GLU A 107 -5.15 25.11 9.40
N LEU A 108 -4.90 26.41 9.49
CA LEU A 108 -4.56 27.11 10.70
C LEU A 108 -5.79 27.78 11.29
N LYS A 109 -6.00 27.57 12.59
CA LYS A 109 -6.95 28.29 13.43
C LYS A 109 -6.17 28.96 14.54
N ASN A 110 -6.28 30.29 14.64
CA ASN A 110 -5.55 31.09 15.63
C ASN A 110 -4.02 30.87 15.60
N GLY A 111 -3.45 30.74 14.39
CA GLY A 111 -2.01 30.54 14.20
C GLY A 111 -1.48 29.14 14.55
N ARG A 112 -2.36 28.19 14.88
CA ARG A 112 -2.01 26.77 15.12
C ARG A 112 -2.76 25.87 14.15
N ILE A 113 -2.17 24.72 13.84
CA ILE A 113 -2.69 23.73 12.91
C ILE A 113 -3.93 23.05 13.54
N ALA A 114 -5.08 23.23 12.91
CA ALA A 114 -6.34 22.56 13.27
C ALA A 114 -6.60 21.34 12.39
N SER A 115 -6.17 21.38 11.13
CA SER A 115 -6.24 20.24 10.20
C SER A 115 -4.92 20.09 9.46
N HIS A 116 -4.46 18.86 9.31
CA HIS A 116 -3.32 18.50 8.48
C HIS A 116 -3.71 17.33 7.59
N THR A 117 -3.81 17.59 6.30
CA THR A 117 -4.20 16.59 5.30
C THR A 117 -3.06 16.34 4.33
N ASP A 118 -2.60 15.09 4.27
CA ASP A 118 -1.61 14.65 3.30
C ASP A 118 -2.28 14.02 2.09
N HIS A 119 -1.84 14.45 0.91
CA HIS A 119 -2.19 13.83 -0.36
C HIS A 119 -0.94 13.20 -0.96
N TYR A 120 -0.97 11.89 -1.13
CA TYR A 120 0.06 11.15 -1.83
C TYR A 120 -0.52 9.92 -2.51
N ASP A 121 0.13 9.47 -3.59
CA ASP A 121 -0.25 8.25 -4.27
C ASP A 121 0.44 7.05 -3.64
N PHE A 122 -0.27 6.39 -2.72
CA PHE A 122 0.20 5.18 -2.06
C PHE A 122 0.40 4.01 -3.04
N TYR A 123 -0.40 3.94 -4.12
CA TYR A 123 -0.27 2.90 -5.15
C TYR A 123 1.03 3.06 -5.93
N SER A 124 1.37 4.29 -6.33
CA SER A 124 2.65 4.58 -6.98
C SER A 124 3.85 4.30 -6.06
N VAL A 125 3.71 4.49 -4.74
CA VAL A 125 4.74 4.11 -3.77
C VAL A 125 4.93 2.59 -3.71
N LEU A 126 3.83 1.84 -3.55
CA LEU A 126 3.86 0.38 -3.49
C LEU A 126 4.41 -0.23 -4.78
N ALA A 127 3.99 0.28 -5.95
CA ALA A 127 4.42 -0.21 -7.25
C ALA A 127 5.93 -0.01 -7.51
N ASN A 128 6.52 1.04 -6.92
CA ASN A 128 7.94 1.35 -7.06
C ASN A 128 8.84 0.71 -5.98
N VAL A 129 8.27 -0.06 -5.03
CA VAL A 129 9.06 -0.86 -4.09
C VAL A 129 9.29 -2.25 -4.69
N PRO A 130 10.54 -2.62 -5.03
CA PRO A 130 10.86 -3.90 -5.69
C PRO A 130 10.31 -5.12 -4.92
N PHE A 131 10.21 -4.99 -3.59
CA PHE A 131 9.73 -6.03 -2.71
C PHE A 131 8.21 -6.21 -2.67
N VAL A 132 7.40 -5.20 -3.03
CA VAL A 132 5.94 -5.42 -3.11
C VAL A 132 5.63 -6.30 -4.31
N ALA A 133 6.30 -6.11 -5.45
CA ALA A 133 6.19 -7.03 -6.58
C ALA A 133 6.72 -8.43 -6.24
N PHE A 134 7.87 -8.53 -5.54
CA PHE A 134 8.44 -9.82 -5.11
C PHE A 134 7.55 -10.55 -4.09
N PHE A 135 7.11 -9.89 -3.03
CA PHE A 135 6.21 -10.47 -2.03
C PHE A 135 4.83 -10.74 -2.63
N TYR A 136 4.27 -9.85 -3.46
CA TYR A 136 3.01 -10.10 -4.16
C TYR A 136 3.13 -11.31 -5.11
N ALA A 137 4.24 -11.48 -5.83
CA ALA A 137 4.51 -12.67 -6.62
C ALA A 137 4.63 -13.95 -5.76
N GLN A 138 5.18 -13.84 -4.55
CA GLN A 138 5.32 -14.96 -3.61
C GLN A 138 4.00 -15.29 -2.88
N PHE A 139 3.18 -14.28 -2.56
CA PHE A 139 1.91 -14.41 -1.83
C PHE A 139 0.72 -14.74 -2.74
N ARG A 140 0.74 -14.34 -4.02
CA ARG A 140 -0.29 -14.68 -5.01
C ARG A 140 -0.54 -16.19 -5.14
N PRO A 141 0.47 -17.07 -5.26
CA PRO A 141 0.25 -18.52 -5.28
C PRO A 141 -0.26 -19.05 -3.93
N MET A 142 0.16 -18.48 -2.79
CA MET A 142 -0.33 -18.88 -1.47
C MET A 142 -1.80 -18.50 -1.23
N PHE A 143 -2.22 -17.29 -1.62
CA PHE A 143 -3.61 -16.86 -1.59
C PHE A 143 -4.47 -17.64 -2.60
N GLY A 144 -3.93 -17.94 -3.78
CA GLY A 144 -4.59 -18.82 -4.76
C GLY A 144 -4.79 -20.24 -4.22
N ALA A 145 -3.78 -20.80 -3.53
CA ALA A 145 -3.87 -22.12 -2.91
C ALA A 145 -4.84 -22.13 -1.72
N ALA A 146 -4.81 -21.11 -0.86
CA ALA A 146 -5.71 -21.00 0.30
C ALA A 146 -7.17 -20.78 -0.13
N SER A 147 -7.42 -19.89 -1.08
CA SER A 147 -8.75 -19.68 -1.66
C SER A 147 -9.24 -20.93 -2.40
N SER A 148 -8.38 -21.61 -3.15
CA SER A 148 -8.73 -22.88 -3.81
C SER A 148 -9.04 -24.00 -2.81
N ALA A 149 -8.32 -24.06 -1.68
CA ALA A 149 -8.58 -25.04 -0.62
C ALA A 149 -9.92 -24.78 0.09
N VAL A 150 -10.26 -23.51 0.32
CA VAL A 150 -11.56 -23.11 0.89
C VAL A 150 -12.69 -23.36 -0.12
N ILE A 151 -12.50 -23.04 -1.40
CA ILE A 151 -13.48 -23.31 -2.47
C ILE A 151 -13.70 -24.81 -2.63
N LYS A 152 -12.65 -25.65 -2.68
CA LYS A 152 -12.78 -27.11 -2.72
C LYS A 152 -13.47 -27.70 -1.49
N ARG A 153 -13.45 -26.99 -0.35
CA ARG A 153 -14.08 -27.42 0.89
C ARG A 153 -15.53 -26.95 1.02
N LEU A 154 -15.90 -25.86 0.35
CA LEU A 154 -17.24 -25.27 0.38
C LEU A 154 -18.08 -25.62 -0.86
N VAL A 155 -17.44 -25.99 -1.97
CA VAL A 155 -18.10 -26.39 -3.22
C VAL A 155 -17.89 -27.90 -3.39
N PRO A 156 -18.97 -28.71 -3.35
CA PRO A 156 -18.87 -30.14 -3.65
C PRO A 156 -18.26 -30.37 -5.04
N PRO A 157 -17.43 -31.40 -5.24
CA PRO A 157 -16.97 -31.74 -6.57
C PRO A 157 -18.19 -31.98 -7.47
N GLN A 158 -18.32 -31.19 -8.54
CA GLN A 158 -19.26 -31.53 -9.59
C GLN A 158 -18.84 -32.89 -10.16
N HIS A 159 -19.60 -33.93 -9.84
CA HIS A 159 -19.54 -35.18 -10.57
C HIS A 159 -19.77 -34.88 -12.05
N PRO A 160 -18.94 -35.39 -12.98
CA PRO A 160 -19.35 -35.49 -14.37
C PRO A 160 -20.55 -36.44 -14.41
N ALA A 161 -21.74 -35.92 -14.68
CA ALA A 161 -22.90 -36.75 -14.97
C ALA A 161 -22.64 -37.42 -16.33
N ILE A 162 -22.23 -38.68 -16.29
CA ILE A 162 -22.20 -39.59 -17.43
C ILE A 162 -23.65 -39.74 -17.93
N SER A 163 -23.92 -39.38 -19.18
CA SER A 163 -25.10 -39.88 -19.90
C SER A 163 -24.66 -41.07 -20.75
N ALA A 164 -24.74 -42.25 -20.16
CA ALA A 164 -24.72 -43.54 -20.84
C ALA A 164 -25.98 -44.29 -20.45
N LYS A 165 -26.84 -44.53 -21.46
CA LYS A 165 -27.80 -45.62 -21.68
C LYS A 165 -28.85 -45.07 -22.65
N THR A 166 -29.08 -45.69 -23.81
CA THR A 166 -29.77 -46.99 -23.86
C THR A 166 -29.31 -47.81 -25.06
N ALA A 167 -28.91 -49.05 -24.80
CA ALA A 167 -28.83 -50.12 -25.79
C ALA A 167 -30.18 -50.86 -25.82
N ALA A 168 -30.75 -51.03 -27.01
CA ALA A 168 -31.52 -52.21 -27.43
C ALA A 168 -31.91 -52.06 -28.90
N GLY A 169 -31.44 -52.97 -29.75
CA GLY A 169 -31.72 -53.01 -31.17
C GLY A 169 -30.83 -54.02 -31.87
N GLU A 170 -31.12 -55.30 -31.66
CA GLU A 170 -30.57 -56.43 -32.41
C GLU A 170 -30.67 -56.20 -33.92
N THR A 171 -29.59 -56.48 -34.67
CA THR A 171 -29.66 -57.46 -35.77
C THR A 171 -28.27 -57.91 -36.21
N ALA A 172 -28.15 -59.22 -36.38
CA ALA A 172 -26.98 -59.98 -36.78
C ALA A 172 -26.49 -59.67 -38.21
N ALA A 173 -25.19 -59.84 -38.44
CA ALA A 173 -24.61 -60.60 -39.56
C ALA A 173 -23.05 -60.54 -39.53
N THR A 174 -22.43 -61.73 -39.39
CA THR A 174 -21.26 -62.28 -40.13
C THR A 174 -20.23 -61.32 -40.76
N SER A 175 -18.94 -61.59 -40.93
CA SER A 175 -17.94 -62.63 -40.60
C SER A 175 -16.65 -62.20 -41.34
N ASN A 176 -15.49 -62.72 -40.94
CA ASN A 176 -14.19 -62.72 -41.64
C ASN A 176 -13.42 -61.39 -41.61
N GLY A 177 -12.12 -61.32 -41.31
CA GLY A 177 -11.05 -62.31 -41.24
C GLY A 177 -9.75 -61.63 -41.72
N SER A 178 -8.59 -62.09 -41.21
CA SER A 178 -7.22 -61.68 -41.63
C SER A 178 -6.79 -60.26 -41.21
N GLY A 179 -5.63 -59.99 -40.62
CA GLY A 179 -4.46 -60.81 -40.35
C GLY A 179 -3.29 -59.93 -39.93
N VAL A 180 -2.46 -60.49 -39.04
CA VAL A 180 -0.99 -60.32 -38.93
C VAL A 180 -0.43 -58.98 -38.42
N ALA A 181 0.29 -59.13 -37.30
CA ALA A 181 1.21 -58.19 -36.68
C ALA A 181 2.48 -57.98 -37.51
N THR A 182 3.12 -56.81 -37.40
CA THR A 182 4.58 -56.70 -37.17
C THR A 182 4.98 -55.28 -36.77
N ALA A 183 6.05 -55.21 -35.97
CA ALA A 183 6.61 -54.05 -35.31
C ALA A 183 7.86 -53.49 -36.05
N VAL A 184 8.37 -52.37 -35.50
CA VAL A 184 9.77 -51.88 -35.52
C VAL A 184 10.23 -51.02 -36.72
N GLU A 185 10.37 -49.72 -36.42
CA GLU A 185 11.58 -48.88 -36.48
C GLU A 185 12.47 -48.87 -37.74
N SER A 186 12.64 -47.67 -38.30
CA SER A 186 13.93 -47.05 -38.67
C SER A 186 13.73 -45.53 -38.77
#